data_AF-A0A024G545-F1
#
_entry.id   AF-A0A024G545-F1
#
_cell.length_a   1.000
_cell.length_b   1.000
_cell.length_c   1.000
_cell.angle_alpha   90.00
_cell.angle_beta   90.00
_cell.angle_gamma   90.00
#
_symmetry.space_group_name_H-M   'P 1'
#
loop_
_entity.id
_entity.type
_entity.pdbx_description
1 polymer ?
#
loop_
_entity_poly.entity_id
_entity_poly.type
_entity_poly.pdbx_seq_one_letter_code
_entity_poly.pdbx_strand_id
1 'polypeptide(L)'
;MIPIRCMIMYLPLLISLLSCYSDAQQPLSKIPAGPIQPPPANPAQPPQPSPAPLEPSSPLPLSPAPAIPTGSQTTSMTTKIILGQVKMNAALLTCAAIIEPMSCQNPLFFGTGPLAYNELVLMKGNDAKPPTTPPPGGKPAVPPSAQQVNDFRYGWITEQTIIDIKARGFNSIKIKFGFWLVGEYKEFSSPRDFIEQIMRWTDKHDIGVYLTYAAVFGCQNFQPVANCPNNLIEWGVEPNRQKNIDTIVKVWELFKSHPSLMAINPLYEPSLLGANNIMLTSYYTDIMTILQKSNFDRLFVISPLVEKRFDDIEIKTWCESAKKMPNFLISMSSYLYWEAAFDSEKKLEDEITRRGDFLSKNKDCNIIVDEWSVALKVQMTQGKLGELAEKQQQAYDKASKGTVYGPFNTTTVPNVPDIFSYTSVVDNGIIKGTPVLSPFVAK
;
A
#
# COMPACT_ATOMS: atom_id res chain seq x y z
N MET A 1 -35.84 10.94 -17.46
CA MET A 1 -35.22 9.65 -17.83
C MET A 1 -33.92 9.95 -18.54
N ILE A 2 -32.79 9.66 -17.90
CA ILE A 2 -31.43 9.98 -18.37
C ILE A 2 -30.77 8.64 -18.72
N PRO A 3 -30.20 8.45 -19.92
CA PRO A 3 -29.54 7.20 -20.26
C PRO A 3 -28.11 7.19 -19.71
N ILE A 4 -27.80 6.13 -18.98
CA ILE A 4 -26.49 5.78 -18.45
C ILE A 4 -25.65 5.25 -19.61
N ARG A 5 -24.55 5.94 -19.94
CA ARG A 5 -23.48 5.40 -20.80
C ARG A 5 -22.47 4.66 -19.92
N CYS A 6 -22.40 3.34 -20.07
CA CYS A 6 -21.32 2.53 -19.56
C CYS A 6 -20.00 2.92 -20.24
N MET A 7 -19.02 3.29 -19.43
CA MET A 7 -17.66 3.63 -19.81
C MET A 7 -16.83 2.33 -19.77
N ILE A 8 -16.55 1.77 -20.94
CA ILE A 8 -15.56 0.69 -21.10
C ILE A 8 -14.19 1.37 -21.22
N MET A 9 -13.39 1.29 -20.17
CA MET A 9 -11.95 1.61 -20.21
C MET A 9 -11.20 0.35 -19.80
N TYR A 10 -10.44 -0.20 -20.75
CA TYR A 10 -9.20 -1.00 -20.64
C TYR A 10 -9.09 -1.94 -21.84
N LEU A 11 -8.71 -1.39 -23.00
CA LEU A 11 -8.04 -2.16 -24.06
C LEU A 11 -7.34 -1.20 -25.05
N PRO A 12 -6.00 -1.09 -25.01
CA PRO A 12 -5.28 -0.82 -26.25
C PRO A 12 -4.10 -1.78 -26.37
N LEU A 13 -4.37 -3.02 -26.80
CA LEU A 13 -3.41 -3.93 -27.42
C LEU A 13 -4.15 -5.17 -27.98
N LEU A 14 -5.06 -4.93 -28.92
CA LEU A 14 -5.73 -6.01 -29.67
C LEU A 14 -6.11 -5.56 -31.09
N ILE A 15 -5.25 -4.77 -31.74
CA ILE A 15 -5.34 -4.44 -33.17
C ILE A 15 -4.00 -4.84 -33.81
N SER A 16 -3.74 -6.15 -33.90
CA SER A 16 -2.75 -6.76 -34.80
C SER A 16 -2.99 -8.27 -35.02
N LEU A 17 -4.18 -8.81 -34.69
CA LEU A 17 -4.49 -10.25 -34.80
C LEU A 17 -5.74 -10.56 -35.62
N LEU A 18 -6.12 -9.69 -36.56
CA LEU A 18 -7.24 -9.91 -37.49
C LEU A 18 -6.81 -10.26 -38.92
N SER A 19 -5.68 -10.96 -39.10
CA SER A 19 -5.25 -11.41 -40.45
C SER A 19 -4.75 -12.84 -40.53
N CYS A 20 -4.91 -13.67 -39.49
CA CYS A 20 -4.58 -15.09 -39.54
C CYS A 20 -5.63 -15.93 -38.80
N TYR A 21 -6.89 -15.91 -39.25
CA TYR A 21 -7.86 -16.97 -38.95
C TYR A 21 -8.96 -16.96 -40.02
N SER A 22 -8.55 -17.23 -41.25
CA SER A 22 -9.42 -17.66 -42.35
C SER A 22 -8.79 -18.94 -42.87
N ASP A 23 -9.13 -20.07 -42.25
CA ASP A 23 -9.16 -21.41 -42.85
C ASP A 23 -9.21 -22.47 -41.75
N ALA A 24 -10.42 -22.76 -41.27
CA ALA A 24 -10.82 -24.05 -40.71
C ALA A 24 -12.31 -24.01 -40.33
N GLN A 25 -13.19 -24.08 -41.33
CA GLN A 25 -14.57 -24.51 -41.09
C GLN A 25 -14.61 -26.04 -41.10
N GLN A 26 -14.85 -26.65 -39.94
CA GLN A 26 -15.48 -27.98 -39.87
C GLN A 26 -16.72 -27.92 -38.97
N PRO A 27 -17.83 -28.56 -39.37
CA PRO A 27 -19.09 -28.47 -38.62
C PRO A 27 -19.10 -29.47 -37.46
N LEU A 28 -19.23 -28.96 -36.23
CA LEU A 28 -19.57 -29.77 -35.06
C LEU A 28 -21.04 -30.20 -35.16
N SER A 29 -21.25 -31.47 -35.50
CA SER A 29 -22.54 -32.12 -35.42
C SER A 29 -22.64 -33.00 -34.17
N LYS A 30 -23.74 -32.83 -33.45
CA LYS A 30 -24.42 -33.79 -32.54
C LYS A 30 -23.60 -34.40 -31.39
N ILE A 31 -23.76 -33.82 -30.20
CA ILE A 31 -23.61 -34.53 -28.91
C ILE A 31 -25.01 -34.72 -28.31
N PRO A 32 -25.44 -35.94 -27.95
CA PRO A 32 -26.74 -36.17 -27.33
C PRO A 32 -26.74 -35.76 -25.85
N ALA A 33 -27.77 -35.03 -25.44
CA ALA A 33 -28.02 -34.67 -24.04
C ALA A 33 -28.49 -35.90 -23.25
N GLY A 34 -27.67 -36.37 -22.31
CA GLY A 34 -28.09 -37.29 -21.25
C GLY A 34 -28.68 -36.54 -20.05
N PRO A 35 -29.59 -37.14 -19.27
CA PRO A 35 -30.25 -36.45 -18.16
C PRO A 35 -29.28 -36.24 -16.99
N ILE A 36 -29.19 -35.01 -16.51
CA ILE A 36 -28.46 -34.63 -15.31
C ILE A 36 -29.35 -34.99 -14.11
N GLN A 37 -28.90 -35.94 -13.27
CA GLN A 37 -29.52 -36.17 -11.97
C GLN A 37 -29.04 -35.12 -10.95
N PRO A 38 -29.94 -34.54 -10.13
CA PRO A 38 -29.55 -33.65 -9.05
C PRO A 38 -28.82 -34.42 -7.93
N PRO A 39 -27.90 -33.78 -7.20
CA PRO A 39 -27.18 -34.41 -6.09
C PRO A 39 -28.12 -34.73 -4.92
N PRO A 40 -27.80 -35.76 -4.12
CA PRO A 40 -28.62 -36.17 -2.99
C PRO A 40 -28.65 -35.10 -1.89
N ALA A 41 -29.84 -34.90 -1.33
CA ALA A 41 -30.06 -33.99 -0.20
C ALA A 41 -29.34 -34.48 1.05
N ASN A 42 -28.62 -33.57 1.71
CA ASN A 42 -27.98 -33.82 3.00
C ASN A 42 -29.05 -33.97 4.11
N PRO A 43 -28.91 -34.92 5.05
CA PRO A 43 -29.85 -35.06 6.16
C PRO A 43 -29.76 -33.86 7.10
N ALA A 44 -30.93 -33.32 7.46
CA ALA A 44 -31.08 -32.18 8.35
C ALA A 44 -30.46 -32.46 9.73
N GLN A 45 -29.59 -31.57 10.20
CA GLN A 45 -29.15 -31.56 11.60
C GLN A 45 -30.30 -31.06 12.49
N PRO A 46 -30.50 -31.67 13.68
CA PRO A 46 -31.47 -31.18 14.65
C PRO A 46 -31.05 -29.80 15.20
N PRO A 47 -32.02 -28.94 15.55
CA PRO A 47 -31.75 -27.59 16.00
C PRO A 47 -30.99 -27.58 17.33
N GLN A 48 -29.94 -26.77 17.40
CA GLN A 48 -29.24 -26.49 18.65
C GLN A 48 -30.12 -25.62 19.58
N PRO A 49 -30.11 -25.85 20.90
CA PRO A 49 -30.87 -25.06 21.85
C PRO A 49 -30.35 -23.61 21.91
N SER A 50 -31.27 -22.66 21.96
CA SER A 50 -30.96 -21.24 22.09
C SER A 50 -30.30 -20.95 23.45
N PRO A 51 -29.26 -20.10 23.50
CA PRO A 51 -28.67 -19.69 24.77
C PRO A 51 -29.63 -18.79 25.56
N ALA A 52 -29.64 -18.97 26.88
CA ALA A 52 -30.43 -18.18 27.81
C ALA A 52 -30.04 -16.69 27.79
N PRO A 53 -30.99 -15.77 28.03
CA PRO A 53 -30.71 -14.34 28.05
C PRO A 53 -29.81 -13.97 29.24
N LEU A 54 -28.74 -13.24 28.96
CA LEU A 54 -27.85 -12.66 29.97
C LEU A 54 -28.53 -11.43 30.60
N GLU A 55 -28.58 -11.41 31.94
CA GLU A 55 -29.02 -10.26 32.71
C GLU A 55 -28.07 -9.05 32.54
N PRO A 56 -28.59 -7.81 32.57
CA PRO A 56 -27.77 -6.61 32.43
C PRO A 56 -26.96 -6.35 33.70
N SER A 57 -25.64 -6.53 33.62
CA SER A 57 -24.70 -6.11 34.66
C SER A 57 -24.60 -4.58 34.73
N SER A 58 -24.78 -4.02 35.92
CA SER A 58 -24.62 -2.58 36.20
C SER A 58 -23.20 -2.06 35.89
N PRO A 59 -23.04 -0.81 35.46
CA PRO A 59 -21.72 -0.25 35.15
C PRO A 59 -20.89 -0.03 36.43
N LEU A 60 -19.65 -0.53 36.40
CA LEU A 60 -18.65 -0.26 37.43
C LEU A 60 -18.23 1.22 37.43
N PRO A 61 -17.97 1.82 38.61
CA PRO A 61 -17.53 3.20 38.71
C PRO A 61 -16.11 3.36 38.14
N LEU A 62 -15.92 4.40 37.32
CA LEU A 62 -14.64 4.82 36.76
C LEU A 62 -13.67 5.18 37.90
N SER A 63 -12.50 4.53 37.91
CA SER A 63 -11.39 4.92 38.79
C SER A 63 -10.80 6.27 38.36
N PRO A 64 -10.41 7.14 39.30
CA PRO A 64 -9.79 8.42 38.97
C PRO A 64 -8.41 8.20 38.34
N ALA A 65 -8.12 9.01 37.32
CA ALA A 65 -6.85 8.96 36.58
C ALA A 65 -5.65 9.28 37.50
N PRO A 66 -4.51 8.56 37.35
CA PRO A 66 -3.31 8.81 38.13
C PRO A 66 -2.70 10.18 37.79
N ALA A 67 -2.17 10.85 38.81
CA ALA A 67 -1.53 12.15 38.69
C ALA A 67 -0.28 12.09 37.80
N ILE A 68 -0.15 13.06 36.89
CA ILE A 68 0.94 13.18 35.91
C ILE A 68 2.18 13.81 36.59
N PRO A 69 3.39 13.22 36.46
CA PRO A 69 4.62 13.82 36.96
C PRO A 69 4.98 15.10 36.18
N THR A 70 5.34 16.16 36.90
CA THR A 70 5.64 17.51 36.40
C THR A 70 7.04 17.66 35.75
N GLY A 71 7.55 16.62 35.11
CA GLY A 71 8.72 16.73 34.24
C GLY A 71 8.28 17.15 32.84
N SER A 72 8.85 18.22 32.28
CA SER A 72 8.63 18.64 30.90
C SER A 72 9.17 17.58 29.92
N GLN A 73 8.50 16.44 29.81
CA GLN A 73 8.79 15.45 28.78
C GLN A 73 8.36 16.04 27.44
N THR A 74 9.34 16.32 26.58
CA THR A 74 9.07 16.70 25.20
C THR A 74 8.29 15.56 24.53
N THR A 75 7.04 15.82 24.16
CA THR A 75 6.20 14.87 23.43
C THR A 75 6.92 14.42 22.15
N SER A 76 6.99 13.10 21.91
CA SER A 76 7.64 12.52 20.72
C SER A 76 6.97 12.99 19.42
N MET A 77 7.71 12.96 18.32
CA MET A 77 7.17 13.28 17.00
C MET A 77 5.99 12.37 16.64
N THR A 78 6.09 11.07 16.93
CA THR A 78 5.00 10.11 16.74
C THR A 78 3.72 10.54 17.45
N THR A 79 3.81 10.90 18.73
CA THR A 79 2.63 11.35 19.49
C THR A 79 2.08 12.66 18.92
N LYS A 80 2.93 13.60 18.49
CA LYS A 80 2.48 14.84 17.82
C LYS A 80 1.70 14.56 16.54
N ILE A 81 2.11 13.58 15.73
CA ILE A 81 1.40 13.16 14.51
C ILE A 81 0.06 12.51 14.87
N ILE A 82 0.04 11.56 15.81
CA ILE A 82 -1.20 10.88 16.25
C ILE A 82 -2.24 11.90 16.76
N LEU A 83 -1.79 12.88 17.57
CA LEU A 83 -2.64 13.94 18.10
C LEU A 83 -3.01 15.02 17.06
N GLY A 84 -2.48 14.94 15.84
CA GLY A 84 -2.73 15.90 14.77
C GLY A 84 -2.11 17.28 15.00
N GLN A 85 -1.13 17.39 15.90
CA GLN A 85 -0.39 18.63 16.16
C GLN A 85 0.60 18.95 15.04
N VAL A 86 1.08 17.93 14.33
CA VAL A 86 1.94 18.03 13.15
C VAL A 86 1.37 17.11 12.06
N LYS A 87 1.41 17.55 10.80
CA LYS A 87 1.04 16.69 9.66
C LYS A 87 2.07 15.59 9.45
N MET A 88 1.63 14.42 8.97
CA MET A 88 2.53 13.37 8.54
C MET A 88 3.31 13.85 7.30
N ASN A 89 4.63 13.79 7.36
CA ASN A 89 5.51 13.99 6.21
C ASN A 89 6.40 12.76 6.14
N ALA A 90 5.99 11.76 5.36
CA ALA A 90 6.65 10.47 5.33
C ALA A 90 7.38 10.19 4.03
N ALA A 91 8.40 9.33 4.11
CA ALA A 91 9.01 8.69 2.96
C ALA A 91 8.61 7.21 2.88
N LEU A 92 8.28 6.71 1.69
CA LEU A 92 8.03 5.29 1.47
C LEU A 92 9.36 4.51 1.39
N LEU A 93 9.54 3.56 2.29
CA LEU A 93 10.62 2.58 2.24
C LEU A 93 10.17 1.33 1.49
N THR A 94 10.46 1.30 0.19
CA THR A 94 10.27 0.11 -0.65
C THR A 94 11.30 -0.96 -0.29
N CYS A 95 10.94 -2.22 -0.50
CA CYS A 95 11.84 -3.37 -0.31
C CYS A 95 12.31 -3.62 1.13
N ALA A 96 11.62 -3.04 2.11
CA ALA A 96 11.78 -3.40 3.52
C ALA A 96 11.09 -4.74 3.83
N ALA A 97 9.75 -4.79 3.77
CA ALA A 97 8.97 -6.01 4.05
C ALA A 97 8.50 -6.76 2.79
N ILE A 98 8.27 -6.06 1.68
CA ILE A 98 7.95 -6.66 0.37
C ILE A 98 9.03 -6.25 -0.61
N ILE A 99 9.69 -7.22 -1.25
CA ILE A 99 10.64 -6.97 -2.33
C ILE A 99 9.86 -6.55 -3.58
N GLU A 100 10.08 -5.33 -4.05
CA GLU A 100 9.50 -4.75 -5.26
C GLU A 100 10.63 -4.54 -6.27
N PRO A 101 10.96 -5.54 -7.12
CA PRO A 101 12.18 -5.51 -7.95
C PRO A 101 12.32 -4.25 -8.81
N MET A 102 11.21 -3.75 -9.35
CA MET A 102 11.18 -2.52 -10.15
C MET A 102 11.54 -1.25 -9.35
N SER A 103 11.33 -1.26 -8.03
CA SER A 103 11.49 -0.11 -7.13
C SER A 103 12.75 -0.16 -6.27
N CYS A 104 13.52 -1.24 -6.28
CA CYS A 104 14.77 -1.34 -5.51
C CYS A 104 15.88 -2.01 -6.32
N GLN A 105 16.21 -1.39 -7.44
CA GLN A 105 17.16 -1.89 -8.41
C GLN A 105 18.56 -1.94 -7.80
N ASN A 106 18.94 -3.13 -7.32
CA ASN A 106 20.28 -3.44 -6.87
C ASN A 106 20.90 -4.47 -7.83
N PRO A 107 21.82 -4.06 -8.72
CA PRO A 107 22.44 -4.97 -9.69
C PRO A 107 23.18 -6.15 -9.05
N LEU A 108 23.66 -6.03 -7.81
CA LEU A 108 24.32 -7.14 -7.11
C LEU A 108 23.33 -8.22 -6.68
N PHE A 109 22.08 -7.86 -6.41
CA PHE A 109 21.04 -8.79 -5.98
C PHE A 109 20.20 -9.31 -7.17
N PHE A 110 19.79 -8.44 -8.08
CA PHE A 110 18.95 -8.81 -9.22
C PHE A 110 19.73 -9.21 -10.48
N GLY A 111 21.04 -8.92 -10.51
CA GLY A 111 21.85 -9.05 -11.72
C GLY A 111 21.52 -7.97 -12.75
N THR A 112 21.94 -8.21 -14.01
CA THR A 112 21.68 -7.34 -15.16
C THR A 112 20.55 -7.85 -16.06
N GLY A 113 19.93 -8.98 -15.68
CA GLY A 113 18.80 -9.53 -16.40
C GLY A 113 17.53 -8.71 -16.16
N PRO A 114 16.45 -9.01 -16.88
CA PRO A 114 15.19 -8.33 -16.63
C PRO A 114 14.66 -8.67 -15.23
N LEU A 115 13.94 -7.73 -14.65
CA LEU A 115 13.47 -7.83 -13.28
C LEU A 115 12.22 -8.70 -13.19
N ALA A 116 12.14 -9.49 -12.12
CA ALA A 116 10.91 -10.19 -11.77
C ALA A 116 9.78 -9.18 -11.54
N TYR A 117 8.56 -9.55 -11.93
CA TYR A 117 7.39 -8.68 -11.77
C TYR A 117 7.13 -8.36 -10.29
N ASN A 118 7.25 -9.35 -9.40
CA ASN A 118 7.03 -9.20 -7.95
C ASN A 118 7.90 -10.20 -7.16
N GLU A 119 7.86 -10.10 -5.83
CA GLU A 119 8.59 -11.00 -4.92
C GLU A 119 8.22 -12.47 -5.11
N LEU A 120 6.94 -12.79 -5.30
CA LEU A 120 6.51 -14.17 -5.51
C LEU A 120 7.16 -14.80 -6.76
N VAL A 121 7.22 -14.06 -7.87
CA VAL A 121 7.90 -14.50 -9.10
C VAL A 121 9.40 -14.60 -8.87
N LEU A 122 10.01 -13.65 -8.16
CA LEU A 122 11.42 -13.68 -7.80
C LEU A 122 11.76 -14.96 -7.00
N MET A 123 10.97 -15.27 -5.98
CA MET A 123 11.20 -16.38 -5.05
C MET A 123 10.89 -17.75 -5.65
N LYS A 124 10.01 -17.84 -6.66
CA LYS A 124 9.73 -19.09 -7.38
C LYS A 124 10.71 -19.40 -8.51
N GLY A 125 11.43 -18.41 -9.01
CA GLY A 125 12.34 -18.58 -10.15
C GLY A 125 11.65 -19.19 -11.38
N ASN A 126 12.35 -20.10 -12.08
CA ASN A 126 11.94 -20.66 -13.38
C ASN A 126 10.64 -21.48 -13.37
N ASP A 127 10.10 -21.87 -12.22
CA ASP A 127 8.96 -22.80 -12.10
C ASP A 127 7.59 -22.11 -12.10
N ALA A 128 7.53 -20.78 -12.07
CA ALA A 128 6.27 -20.04 -12.19
C ALA A 128 5.89 -19.83 -13.67
N LYS A 129 4.85 -20.53 -14.16
CA LYS A 129 4.14 -20.08 -15.37
C LYS A 129 3.44 -18.75 -15.03
N PRO A 130 3.75 -17.64 -15.72
CA PRO A 130 3.04 -16.40 -15.48
C PRO A 130 1.55 -16.59 -15.82
N PRO A 131 0.62 -15.93 -15.11
CA PRO A 131 -0.71 -15.75 -15.63
C PRO A 131 -0.63 -15.07 -17.00
N THR A 132 -1.45 -15.55 -17.94
CA THR A 132 -1.16 -15.72 -19.37
C THR A 132 -1.04 -14.46 -20.26
N THR A 133 -0.45 -13.36 -19.80
CA THR A 133 0.10 -12.31 -20.69
C THR A 133 1.24 -11.54 -20.00
N PRO A 134 2.51 -11.74 -20.39
CA PRO A 134 3.65 -11.01 -19.82
C PRO A 134 3.90 -9.67 -20.55
N PRO A 135 4.31 -8.59 -19.86
CA PRO A 135 5.20 -7.58 -20.43
C PRO A 135 6.62 -8.18 -20.59
N PRO A 136 7.48 -7.59 -21.44
CA PRO A 136 8.80 -8.15 -21.73
C PRO A 136 9.74 -7.97 -20.53
N GLY A 137 9.84 -9.01 -19.69
CA GLY A 137 10.79 -9.13 -18.59
C GLY A 137 11.22 -10.59 -18.42
N GLY A 138 12.45 -10.89 -18.83
CA GLY A 138 13.16 -12.16 -18.58
C GLY A 138 13.29 -12.55 -17.10
N LYS A 139 13.61 -13.84 -16.91
CA LYS A 139 13.56 -14.57 -15.63
C LYS A 139 14.92 -14.57 -14.93
N PRO A 140 15.00 -14.45 -13.59
CA PRO A 140 16.17 -14.86 -12.84
C PRO A 140 16.39 -16.37 -13.00
N ALA A 141 17.62 -16.81 -13.29
CA ALA A 141 17.92 -18.22 -13.55
C ALA A 141 17.85 -19.09 -12.27
N VAL A 142 17.97 -18.50 -11.08
CA VAL A 142 17.93 -19.17 -9.77
C VAL A 142 17.19 -18.25 -8.77
N PRO A 143 16.15 -18.72 -8.06
CA PRO A 143 15.52 -17.93 -7.01
C PRO A 143 16.49 -17.67 -5.84
N PRO A 144 16.47 -16.47 -5.22
CA PRO A 144 17.34 -16.17 -4.10
C PRO A 144 16.96 -17.00 -2.87
N SER A 145 17.95 -17.40 -2.09
CA SER A 145 17.73 -17.98 -0.76
C SER A 145 17.15 -16.95 0.22
N ALA A 146 16.49 -17.42 1.27
CA ALA A 146 15.99 -16.53 2.33
C ALA A 146 17.09 -15.66 2.95
N GLN A 147 18.32 -16.20 3.08
CA GLN A 147 19.48 -15.45 3.56
C GLN A 147 19.85 -14.32 2.60
N GLN A 148 19.91 -14.58 1.29
CA GLN A 148 20.21 -13.53 0.30
C GLN A 148 19.17 -12.41 0.30
N VAL A 149 17.89 -12.74 0.49
CA VAL A 149 16.83 -11.73 0.63
C VAL A 149 17.03 -10.89 1.89
N ASN A 150 17.43 -11.51 3.01
CA ASN A 150 17.73 -10.80 4.24
C ASN A 150 18.98 -9.92 4.11
N ASP A 151 20.07 -10.44 3.53
CA ASP A 151 21.28 -9.66 3.27
C ASP A 151 20.97 -8.45 2.39
N PHE A 152 20.12 -8.63 1.37
CA PHE A 152 19.64 -7.53 0.55
C PHE A 152 18.91 -6.48 1.39
N ARG A 153 17.96 -6.86 2.27
CA ARG A 153 17.22 -5.93 3.12
C ARG A 153 18.17 -5.09 3.99
N TYR A 154 19.12 -5.74 4.66
CA TYR A 154 20.11 -5.08 5.52
C TYR A 154 21.12 -4.21 4.77
N GLY A 155 21.42 -4.53 3.52
CA GLY A 155 22.25 -3.68 2.65
C GLY A 155 21.47 -2.53 2.01
N TRP A 156 20.16 -2.72 1.77
CA TRP A 156 19.28 -1.76 1.12
C TRP A 156 18.81 -0.65 2.06
N ILE A 157 18.42 -1.01 3.29
CA ILE A 157 18.00 -0.07 4.32
C ILE A 157 18.85 -0.29 5.57
N THR A 158 19.50 0.78 6.01
CA THR A 158 20.37 0.80 7.20
C THR A 158 19.88 1.85 8.20
N GLU A 159 20.49 1.92 9.39
CA GLU A 159 20.23 3.03 10.30
C GLU A 159 20.51 4.39 9.66
N GLN A 160 21.55 4.48 8.81
CA GLN A 160 21.87 5.71 8.09
C GLN A 160 20.72 6.17 7.19
N THR A 161 19.96 5.24 6.61
CA THR A 161 18.75 5.56 5.83
C THR A 161 17.73 6.33 6.69
N ILE A 162 17.54 5.96 7.95
CA ILE A 162 16.61 6.64 8.87
C ILE A 162 17.13 8.04 9.23
N ILE A 163 18.43 8.18 9.47
CA ILE A 163 19.09 9.47 9.73
C ILE A 163 18.92 10.40 8.53
N ASP A 164 19.15 9.89 7.32
CA ASP A 164 19.05 10.63 6.07
C ASP A 164 17.62 11.10 5.77
N ILE A 165 16.63 10.26 6.08
CA ILE A 165 15.20 10.61 5.99
C ILE A 165 14.89 11.78 6.93
N LYS A 166 15.34 11.70 8.19
CA LYS A 166 15.16 12.77 9.16
C LYS A 166 15.84 14.07 8.72
N ALA A 167 17.07 13.99 8.23
CA ALA A 167 17.85 15.14 7.75
C ALA A 167 17.18 15.86 6.57
N ARG A 168 16.39 15.12 5.77
CA ARG A 168 15.58 15.65 4.66
C ARG A 168 14.24 16.24 5.10
N GLY A 169 13.95 16.26 6.41
CA GLY A 169 12.76 16.90 6.96
C GLY A 169 11.52 15.99 7.02
N PHE A 170 11.66 14.70 6.70
CA PHE A 170 10.62 13.72 6.96
C PHE A 170 10.54 13.44 8.47
N ASN A 171 9.31 13.30 8.97
CA ASN A 171 9.05 12.98 10.37
C ASN A 171 8.58 11.53 10.57
N SER A 172 8.45 10.79 9.48
CA SER A 172 7.94 9.43 9.48
C SER A 172 8.36 8.63 8.24
N ILE A 173 8.11 7.33 8.27
CA ILE A 173 8.28 6.41 7.14
C ILE A 173 7.02 5.55 6.94
N LYS A 174 6.75 5.18 5.68
CA LYS A 174 5.74 4.19 5.32
C LYS A 174 6.43 2.89 4.89
N ILE A 175 5.93 1.75 5.36
CA ILE A 175 6.41 0.42 4.98
C ILE A 175 5.22 -0.44 4.56
N LYS A 176 5.29 -0.96 3.33
CA LYS A 176 4.33 -1.95 2.82
C LYS A 176 4.77 -3.35 3.25
N PHE A 177 3.84 -4.15 3.79
CA PHE A 177 4.10 -5.52 4.25
C PHE A 177 3.09 -6.52 3.70
N GLY A 178 3.50 -7.79 3.61
CA GLY A 178 2.66 -8.92 3.20
C GLY A 178 2.33 -9.85 4.36
N PHE A 179 1.45 -10.83 4.12
CA PHE A 179 1.00 -11.77 5.17
C PHE A 179 2.14 -12.61 5.78
N TRP A 180 3.25 -12.73 5.06
CA TRP A 180 4.47 -13.39 5.50
C TRP A 180 5.31 -12.59 6.51
N LEU A 181 4.87 -11.40 6.92
CA LEU A 181 5.45 -10.70 8.07
C LEU A 181 5.20 -11.43 9.40
N VAL A 182 4.07 -12.13 9.53
CA VAL A 182 3.61 -12.72 10.81
C VAL A 182 3.48 -14.25 10.78
N GLY A 183 4.12 -14.90 9.79
CA GLY A 183 4.13 -16.35 9.68
C GLY A 183 5.18 -16.85 8.70
N GLU A 184 5.42 -18.15 8.74
CA GLU A 184 6.38 -18.83 7.87
C GLU A 184 5.68 -19.34 6.61
N TYR A 185 6.19 -18.95 5.43
CA TYR A 185 5.65 -19.34 4.14
C TYR A 185 6.80 -19.76 3.22
N LYS A 186 6.65 -20.90 2.54
CA LYS A 186 7.74 -21.48 1.73
C LYS A 186 8.14 -20.59 0.56
N GLU A 187 7.20 -19.79 0.08
CA GLU A 187 7.34 -18.91 -1.07
C GLU A 187 7.99 -17.57 -0.73
N PHE A 188 8.17 -17.23 0.55
CA PHE A 188 8.64 -15.91 0.96
C PHE A 188 9.70 -16.00 2.07
N SER A 189 10.59 -15.02 2.11
CA SER A 189 11.47 -14.81 3.26
C SER A 189 10.80 -13.85 4.24
N SER A 190 10.54 -14.28 5.48
CA SER A 190 9.94 -13.42 6.51
C SER A 190 10.82 -12.19 6.78
N PRO A 191 10.28 -10.95 6.69
CA PRO A 191 11.00 -9.72 7.01
C PRO A 191 10.94 -9.36 8.51
N ARG A 192 10.36 -10.21 9.36
CA ARG A 192 10.00 -9.86 10.75
C ARG A 192 11.14 -9.22 11.53
N ASP A 193 12.29 -9.90 11.62
CA ASP A 193 13.43 -9.43 12.41
C ASP A 193 14.02 -8.14 11.83
N PHE A 194 13.94 -7.97 10.51
CA PHE A 194 14.37 -6.75 9.86
C PHE A 194 13.45 -5.56 10.16
N ILE A 195 12.13 -5.77 10.16
CA ILE A 195 11.17 -4.73 10.55
C ILE A 195 11.30 -4.36 12.02
N GLU A 196 11.51 -5.33 12.91
CA GLU A 196 11.88 -5.09 14.31
C GLU A 196 13.12 -4.19 14.43
N GLN A 197 14.14 -4.44 13.60
CA GLN A 197 15.34 -3.60 13.58
C GLN A 197 15.06 -2.16 13.08
N ILE A 198 14.20 -1.98 12.08
CA ILE A 198 13.76 -0.65 11.64
C ILE A 198 12.99 0.07 12.75
N MET A 199 12.11 -0.63 13.48
CA MET A 199 11.40 -0.05 14.63
C MET A 199 12.38 0.45 15.70
N ARG A 200 13.45 -0.29 15.99
CA ARG A 200 14.50 0.15 16.93
C ARG A 200 15.25 1.39 16.44
N TRP A 201 15.60 1.46 15.16
CA TRP A 201 16.24 2.65 14.59
C TRP A 201 15.30 3.86 14.64
N THR A 202 14.03 3.68 14.32
CA THR A 202 13.04 4.77 14.31
C THR A 202 12.67 5.24 15.72
N ASP A 203 12.60 4.34 16.71
CA ASP A 203 12.49 4.70 18.14
C ASP A 203 13.65 5.60 18.57
N LYS A 204 14.88 5.21 18.23
CA LYS A 204 16.11 5.96 18.58
C LYS A 204 16.14 7.36 17.95
N HIS A 205 15.60 7.50 16.74
CA HIS A 205 15.67 8.75 15.97
C HIS A 205 14.38 9.57 15.98
N ASP A 206 13.37 9.20 16.79
CA ASP A 206 12.07 9.89 16.89
C ASP A 206 11.40 10.08 15.51
N ILE A 207 11.30 8.99 14.75
CA ILE A 207 10.65 8.92 13.44
C ILE A 207 9.43 7.99 13.57
N GLY A 208 8.26 8.43 13.08
CA GLY A 208 7.05 7.61 13.10
C GLY A 208 7.05 6.52 12.02
N VAL A 209 6.43 5.36 12.29
CA VAL A 209 6.30 4.24 11.35
C VAL A 209 4.84 3.97 11.02
N TYR A 210 4.50 4.07 9.73
CA TYR A 210 3.22 3.71 9.16
C TYR A 210 3.35 2.35 8.44
N LEU A 211 2.72 1.31 8.98
CA LEU A 211 2.66 -0.02 8.37
C LEU A 211 1.41 -0.18 7.50
N THR A 212 1.58 -0.60 6.25
CA THR A 212 0.51 -0.81 5.27
C THR A 212 0.46 -2.25 4.78
N TYR A 213 -0.68 -2.92 4.95
CA TYR A 213 -0.86 -4.31 4.53
C TYR A 213 -1.16 -4.38 3.03
N ALA A 214 -0.11 -4.64 2.24
CA ALA A 214 -0.12 -4.49 0.78
C ALA A 214 -0.15 -5.81 0.01
N ALA A 215 0.13 -6.94 0.63
CA ALA A 215 -0.05 -8.27 0.03
C ALA A 215 -0.88 -9.15 0.96
N VAL A 216 -2.19 -9.13 0.76
CA VAL A 216 -3.17 -9.82 1.60
C VAL A 216 -3.47 -11.22 1.08
N PHE A 217 -3.99 -12.11 1.94
CA PHE A 217 -4.55 -13.37 1.47
C PHE A 217 -5.68 -13.10 0.48
N GLY A 218 -5.70 -13.84 -0.63
CA GLY A 218 -6.74 -13.75 -1.64
C GLY A 218 -6.57 -12.62 -2.66
N CYS A 219 -5.52 -11.79 -2.60
CA CYS A 219 -5.24 -10.67 -3.52
C CYS A 219 -6.31 -9.57 -3.51
N GLN A 220 -5.89 -8.30 -3.44
CA GLN A 220 -6.80 -7.16 -3.38
C GLN A 220 -6.84 -6.27 -4.64
N ASN A 221 -5.79 -6.27 -5.48
CA ASN A 221 -5.71 -5.32 -6.61
C ASN A 221 -4.77 -5.67 -7.78
N PHE A 222 -4.24 -6.90 -7.90
CA PHE A 222 -3.31 -7.34 -8.97
C PHE A 222 -2.03 -6.53 -9.18
N GLN A 223 -1.78 -5.50 -8.38
CA GLN A 223 -0.56 -4.73 -8.47
C GLN A 223 0.65 -5.60 -8.12
N PRO A 224 1.85 -5.28 -8.63
CA PRO A 224 3.06 -6.04 -8.31
C PRO A 224 3.24 -6.29 -6.82
N VAL A 225 3.03 -5.25 -6.00
CA VAL A 225 3.18 -5.30 -4.54
C VAL A 225 2.22 -6.29 -3.88
N ALA A 226 1.06 -6.57 -4.48
CA ALA A 226 0.06 -7.48 -3.92
C ALA A 226 0.46 -8.96 -3.99
N ASN A 227 1.49 -9.31 -4.78
CA ASN A 227 2.02 -10.66 -4.88
C ASN A 227 0.94 -11.73 -5.12
N CYS A 228 -0.04 -11.41 -5.96
CA CYS A 228 -1.20 -12.25 -6.20
C CYS A 228 -0.79 -13.61 -6.78
N PRO A 229 -1.17 -14.74 -6.14
CA PRO A 229 -0.77 -16.07 -6.60
C PRO A 229 -1.59 -16.57 -7.80
N ASN A 230 -2.72 -15.92 -8.08
CA ASN A 230 -3.68 -16.28 -9.12
C ASN A 230 -4.28 -15.02 -9.76
N ASN A 231 -5.22 -15.22 -10.69
CA ASN A 231 -5.91 -14.14 -11.41
C ASN A 231 -7.28 -13.80 -10.82
N LEU A 232 -7.47 -14.00 -9.51
CA LEU A 232 -8.73 -13.71 -8.82
C LEU A 232 -8.50 -12.75 -7.66
N ILE A 233 -9.52 -11.94 -7.36
CA ILE A 233 -9.57 -11.04 -6.20
C ILE A 233 -10.60 -11.60 -5.22
N GLU A 234 -10.11 -12.29 -4.20
CA GLU A 234 -10.90 -13.04 -3.22
C GLU A 234 -10.49 -12.72 -1.77
N TRP A 235 -9.81 -11.58 -1.55
CA TRP A 235 -9.32 -11.20 -0.22
C TRP A 235 -10.42 -11.07 0.83
N GLY A 236 -11.62 -10.65 0.41
CA GLY A 236 -12.79 -10.46 1.26
C GLY A 236 -13.68 -11.69 1.39
N VAL A 237 -13.31 -12.81 0.76
CA VAL A 237 -14.03 -14.09 0.82
C VAL A 237 -13.41 -14.96 1.91
N GLU A 238 -14.24 -15.67 2.67
CA GLU A 238 -13.71 -16.61 3.67
C GLU A 238 -13.05 -17.84 3.00
N PRO A 239 -11.92 -18.35 3.54
CA PRO A 239 -11.29 -17.99 4.81
C PRO A 239 -10.25 -16.85 4.73
N ASN A 240 -10.07 -16.20 3.57
CA ASN A 240 -9.03 -15.18 3.38
C ASN A 240 -9.30 -13.95 4.25
N ARG A 241 -10.56 -13.52 4.34
CA ARG A 241 -10.96 -12.38 5.15
C ARG A 241 -10.56 -12.55 6.61
N GLN A 242 -10.92 -13.67 7.25
CA GLN A 242 -10.53 -13.91 8.64
C GLN A 242 -9.00 -13.97 8.81
N LYS A 243 -8.29 -14.64 7.90
CA LYS A 243 -6.81 -14.66 7.95
C LYS A 243 -6.20 -13.26 7.85
N ASN A 244 -6.79 -12.38 7.06
CA ASN A 244 -6.35 -11.00 6.93
C ASN A 244 -6.57 -10.19 8.23
N ILE A 245 -7.72 -10.39 8.90
CA ILE A 245 -7.98 -9.82 10.23
C ILE A 245 -6.93 -10.32 11.23
N ASP A 246 -6.70 -11.64 11.29
CA ASP A 246 -5.74 -12.25 12.19
C ASP A 246 -4.31 -11.73 11.96
N THR A 247 -3.93 -11.50 10.70
CA THR A 247 -2.64 -10.89 10.36
C THR A 247 -2.48 -9.51 10.99
N ILE A 248 -3.49 -8.63 10.88
CA ILE A 248 -3.41 -7.28 11.45
C ILE A 248 -3.33 -7.31 12.97
N VAL A 249 -4.10 -8.18 13.62
CA VAL A 249 -4.04 -8.36 15.07
C VAL A 249 -2.64 -8.81 15.50
N LYS A 250 -2.03 -9.77 14.77
CA LYS A 250 -0.65 -10.20 15.06
C LYS A 250 0.37 -9.09 14.83
N VAL A 251 0.24 -8.29 13.76
CA VAL A 251 1.12 -7.13 13.52
C VAL A 251 1.04 -6.14 14.67
N TRP A 252 -0.18 -5.83 15.15
CA TRP A 252 -0.36 -4.99 16.32
C TRP A 252 0.34 -5.57 17.56
N GLU A 253 0.10 -6.84 17.87
CA GLU A 253 0.70 -7.49 19.04
C GLU A 253 2.24 -7.53 18.99
N LEU A 254 2.82 -7.71 17.79
CA LEU A 254 4.26 -7.72 17.60
C LEU A 254 4.91 -6.36 17.83
N PHE A 255 4.28 -5.28 17.37
CA PHE A 255 4.94 -3.97 17.28
C PHE A 255 4.36 -2.88 18.20
N LYS A 256 3.28 -3.14 18.95
CA LYS A 256 2.65 -2.14 19.83
C LYS A 256 3.56 -1.55 20.90
N SER A 257 4.60 -2.28 21.31
CA SER A 257 5.58 -1.80 22.29
C SER A 257 6.53 -0.75 21.72
N HIS A 258 6.63 -0.62 20.40
CA HIS A 258 7.45 0.42 19.78
C HIS A 258 6.73 1.76 19.79
N PRO A 259 7.29 2.80 20.43
CA PRO A 259 6.71 4.14 20.39
C PRO A 259 6.75 4.78 19.00
N SER A 260 7.61 4.30 18.10
CA SER A 260 7.66 4.74 16.69
C SER A 260 6.46 4.26 15.87
N LEU A 261 5.86 3.10 16.16
CA LEU A 261 4.67 2.62 15.45
C LEU A 261 3.55 3.66 15.59
N MET A 262 3.20 4.36 14.52
CA MET A 262 2.23 5.47 14.58
C MET A 262 0.92 5.15 13.86
N ALA A 263 0.95 4.26 12.86
CA ALA A 263 -0.21 4.00 12.01
C ALA A 263 -0.22 2.57 11.47
N ILE A 264 -1.43 2.01 11.30
CA ILE A 264 -1.67 0.75 10.59
C ILE A 264 -2.74 0.96 9.52
N ASN A 265 -2.45 0.58 8.27
CA ASN A 265 -3.42 0.42 7.20
C ASN A 265 -3.68 -1.07 6.95
N PRO A 266 -4.90 -1.57 7.25
CA PRO A 266 -5.18 -3.00 7.19
C PRO A 266 -5.47 -3.54 5.79
N LEU A 267 -5.54 -2.68 4.77
CA LEU A 267 -5.75 -3.07 3.39
C LEU A 267 -5.33 -1.94 2.45
N TYR A 268 -4.31 -2.20 1.63
CA TYR A 268 -3.81 -1.27 0.63
C TYR A 268 -4.62 -1.34 -0.67
N GLU A 269 -5.17 -0.20 -1.09
CA GLU A 269 -5.76 0.03 -2.43
C GLU A 269 -6.67 -1.12 -2.93
N PRO A 270 -7.75 -1.50 -2.21
CA PRO A 270 -8.67 -2.53 -2.68
C PRO A 270 -9.32 -2.13 -4.02
N SER A 271 -9.42 -3.08 -4.95
CA SER A 271 -10.03 -2.84 -6.27
C SER A 271 -11.53 -3.16 -6.29
N LEU A 272 -12.27 -2.39 -7.09
CA LEU A 272 -13.67 -2.65 -7.44
C LEU A 272 -13.92 -4.04 -8.05
N LEU A 273 -12.90 -4.72 -8.56
CA LEU A 273 -13.03 -6.05 -9.16
C LEU A 273 -13.41 -7.15 -8.16
N GLY A 274 -13.16 -6.95 -6.87
CA GLY A 274 -13.50 -7.94 -5.83
C GLY A 274 -13.91 -7.34 -4.49
N ALA A 275 -14.20 -6.03 -4.46
CA ALA A 275 -14.59 -5.32 -3.25
C ALA A 275 -15.73 -4.32 -3.51
N ASN A 276 -16.48 -4.03 -2.44
CA ASN A 276 -17.43 -2.92 -2.39
C ASN A 276 -17.40 -2.29 -1.00
N ASN A 277 -18.06 -1.14 -0.84
CA ASN A 277 -18.01 -0.40 0.43
C ASN A 277 -18.66 -1.11 1.61
N ILE A 278 -19.65 -1.98 1.37
CA ILE A 278 -20.26 -2.78 2.44
C ILE A 278 -19.21 -3.75 3.01
N MET A 279 -18.51 -4.45 2.12
CA MET A 279 -17.44 -5.38 2.48
C MET A 279 -16.28 -4.66 3.19
N LEU A 280 -15.82 -3.53 2.64
CA LEU A 280 -14.75 -2.73 3.23
C LEU A 280 -15.13 -2.18 4.62
N THR A 281 -16.34 -1.63 4.75
CA THR A 281 -16.83 -1.09 6.03
C THR A 281 -16.88 -2.18 7.08
N SER A 282 -17.43 -3.35 6.75
CA SER A 282 -17.46 -4.50 7.67
C SER A 282 -16.05 -4.95 8.05
N TYR A 283 -15.15 -5.11 7.08
CA TYR A 283 -13.76 -5.53 7.33
C TYR A 283 -13.01 -4.57 8.25
N TYR A 284 -13.08 -3.26 7.98
CA TYR A 284 -12.43 -2.25 8.83
C TYR A 284 -13.06 -2.16 10.23
N THR A 285 -14.40 -2.29 10.33
CA THR A 285 -15.11 -2.25 11.62
C THR A 285 -14.71 -3.43 12.50
N ASP A 286 -14.63 -4.63 11.95
CA ASP A 286 -14.25 -5.83 12.70
C ASP A 286 -12.83 -5.71 13.26
N ILE A 287 -11.87 -5.28 12.44
CA ILE A 287 -10.49 -5.06 12.89
C ILE A 287 -10.43 -3.98 13.96
N MET A 288 -11.05 -2.83 13.74
CA MET A 288 -11.07 -1.74 14.71
C MET A 288 -11.67 -2.19 16.05
N THR A 289 -12.76 -2.96 16.01
CA THR A 289 -13.40 -3.50 17.22
C THR A 289 -12.47 -4.42 18.01
N ILE A 290 -11.69 -5.26 17.32
CA ILE A 290 -10.71 -6.14 17.98
C ILE A 290 -9.55 -5.31 18.55
N LEU A 291 -9.00 -4.38 17.77
CA LEU A 291 -7.87 -3.55 18.18
C LEU A 291 -8.22 -2.65 19.38
N GLN A 292 -9.43 -2.08 19.42
CA GLN A 292 -9.88 -1.27 20.55
C GLN A 292 -9.96 -2.07 21.86
N LYS A 293 -10.36 -3.35 21.81
CA LYS A 293 -10.34 -4.24 22.97
C LYS A 293 -8.91 -4.49 23.48
N SER A 294 -7.91 -4.27 22.64
CA SER A 294 -6.47 -4.38 22.95
C SER A 294 -5.81 -3.02 23.20
N ASN A 295 -6.57 -1.98 23.57
CA ASN A 295 -6.10 -0.62 23.86
C ASN A 295 -5.36 0.04 22.69
N PHE A 296 -5.82 -0.16 21.46
CA PHE A 296 -5.25 0.51 20.30
C PHE A 296 -5.40 2.03 20.39
N ASP A 297 -4.27 2.72 20.30
CA ASP A 297 -4.11 4.17 20.48
C ASP A 297 -3.32 4.83 19.34
N ARG A 298 -3.08 4.08 18.25
CA ARG A 298 -2.39 4.56 17.05
C ARG A 298 -3.38 5.05 15.99
N LEU A 299 -2.87 5.53 14.86
CA LEU A 299 -3.69 5.91 13.71
C LEU A 299 -4.16 4.67 12.95
N PHE A 300 -5.46 4.62 12.64
CA PHE A 300 -6.05 3.60 11.79
C PHE A 300 -6.34 4.22 10.42
N VAL A 301 -5.61 3.75 9.42
CA VAL A 301 -5.62 4.33 8.08
C VAL A 301 -6.41 3.40 7.17
N ILE A 302 -7.46 3.88 6.52
CA ILE A 302 -8.21 3.08 5.55
C ILE A 302 -7.86 3.48 4.12
N SER A 303 -7.93 2.52 3.21
CA SER A 303 -7.97 2.83 1.78
C SER A 303 -9.41 2.69 1.28
N PRO A 304 -9.96 3.73 0.61
CA PRO A 304 -11.17 3.56 -0.19
C PRO A 304 -10.85 2.65 -1.38
N LEU A 305 -11.88 2.31 -2.16
CA LEU A 305 -11.67 1.64 -3.44
C LEU A 305 -10.74 2.49 -4.32
N VAL A 306 -9.67 1.88 -4.82
CA VAL A 306 -8.60 2.62 -5.50
C VAL A 306 -9.15 3.41 -6.69
N GLU A 307 -10.09 2.85 -7.45
CA GLU A 307 -10.69 3.51 -8.61
C GLU A 307 -11.61 4.70 -8.24
N LYS A 308 -12.03 4.81 -6.98
CA LYS A 308 -12.95 5.86 -6.47
C LYS A 308 -12.30 6.82 -5.48
N ARG A 309 -10.99 6.72 -5.25
CA ARG A 309 -10.28 7.49 -4.21
C ARG A 309 -10.37 9.02 -4.34
N PHE A 310 -10.68 9.54 -5.54
CA PHE A 310 -10.93 10.98 -5.80
C PHE A 310 -12.39 11.28 -6.19
N ASP A 311 -13.35 10.43 -5.78
CA ASP A 311 -14.78 10.64 -5.98
C ASP A 311 -15.42 11.36 -4.78
N ASP A 312 -16.22 12.39 -5.05
CA ASP A 312 -16.84 13.24 -4.02
C ASP A 312 -17.88 12.50 -3.16
N ILE A 313 -18.59 11.51 -3.72
CA ILE A 313 -19.62 10.75 -2.99
C ILE A 313 -18.94 9.71 -2.10
N GLU A 314 -17.95 9.02 -2.66
CA GLU A 314 -17.11 8.05 -1.98
C GLU A 314 -16.43 8.69 -0.76
N ILE A 315 -15.76 9.83 -0.95
CA ILE A 315 -15.00 10.45 0.14
C ILE A 315 -15.90 10.96 1.27
N LYS A 316 -17.08 11.52 0.94
CA LYS A 316 -18.03 11.95 1.96
C LYS A 316 -18.51 10.76 2.79
N THR A 317 -18.75 9.62 2.16
CA THR A 317 -19.17 8.39 2.87
C THR A 317 -18.10 7.94 3.87
N TRP A 318 -16.83 7.90 3.44
CA TRP A 318 -15.73 7.54 4.33
C TRP A 318 -15.45 8.59 5.40
N CYS A 319 -15.61 9.87 5.08
CA CYS A 319 -15.43 10.98 6.01
C CYS A 319 -16.49 10.97 7.12
N GLU A 320 -17.75 10.71 6.80
CA GLU A 320 -18.79 10.54 7.83
C GLU A 320 -18.58 9.27 8.67
N SER A 321 -18.05 8.20 8.08
CA SER A 321 -17.66 7.00 8.81
C SER A 321 -16.48 7.26 9.75
N ALA A 322 -15.48 8.00 9.28
CA ALA A 322 -14.28 8.39 10.02
C ALA A 322 -14.61 9.18 11.30
N LYS A 323 -15.62 10.05 11.27
CA LYS A 323 -16.04 10.84 12.44
C LYS A 323 -16.49 9.97 13.62
N LYS A 324 -16.89 8.72 13.37
CA LYS A 324 -17.34 7.77 14.39
C LYS A 324 -16.20 6.92 14.96
N MET A 325 -14.99 7.03 14.41
CA MET A 325 -13.82 6.23 14.79
C MET A 325 -12.68 7.13 15.27
N PRO A 326 -12.15 6.93 16.49
CA PRO A 326 -11.00 7.70 16.94
C PRO A 326 -9.76 7.39 16.07
N ASN A 327 -8.85 8.36 15.96
CA ASN A 327 -7.55 8.21 15.30
C ASN A 327 -7.62 7.72 13.84
N PHE A 328 -8.66 8.11 13.10
CA PHE A 328 -8.94 7.57 11.78
C PHE A 328 -8.44 8.46 10.63
N LEU A 329 -7.73 7.89 9.66
CA LEU A 329 -7.27 8.55 8.43
C LEU A 329 -7.80 7.87 7.16
N ILE A 330 -8.00 8.65 6.10
CA ILE A 330 -8.36 8.18 4.77
C ILE A 330 -7.16 8.34 3.85
N SER A 331 -6.69 7.24 3.29
CA SER A 331 -5.51 7.17 2.43
C SER A 331 -5.86 7.36 0.95
N MET A 332 -5.01 8.09 0.23
CA MET A 332 -5.14 8.34 -1.19
C MET A 332 -3.78 8.25 -1.89
N SER A 333 -3.54 7.15 -2.59
CA SER A 333 -2.38 7.06 -3.48
C SER A 333 -2.64 7.86 -4.76
N SER A 334 -1.60 8.50 -5.28
CA SER A 334 -1.73 9.57 -6.28
C SER A 334 -0.59 9.60 -7.29
N TYR A 335 -0.12 8.45 -7.75
CA TYR A 335 0.78 8.40 -8.90
C TYR A 335 0.08 8.88 -10.17
N LEU A 336 0.77 9.70 -10.98
CA LEU A 336 0.30 10.12 -12.30
C LEU A 336 0.89 9.24 -13.41
N TYR A 337 2.02 8.56 -13.17
CA TYR A 337 2.71 7.73 -14.15
C TYR A 337 1.84 6.62 -14.77
N TRP A 338 1.06 5.90 -13.96
CA TRP A 338 0.38 4.68 -14.40
C TRP A 338 -0.90 4.96 -15.20
N GLU A 339 -1.48 6.15 -15.09
CA GLU A 339 -2.75 6.47 -15.72
C GLU A 339 -2.55 6.78 -17.22
N ALA A 340 -3.20 6.01 -18.09
CA ALA A 340 -3.05 6.16 -19.54
C ALA A 340 -3.56 7.52 -20.07
N ALA A 341 -4.46 8.16 -19.33
CA ALA A 341 -5.05 9.44 -19.71
C ALA A 341 -4.05 10.61 -19.67
N PHE A 342 -2.93 10.48 -18.95
CA PHE A 342 -1.98 11.58 -18.72
C PHE A 342 -0.79 11.53 -19.68
N ASP A 343 -1.12 11.69 -20.96
CA ASP A 343 -0.19 11.63 -22.11
C ASP A 343 0.35 13.01 -22.55
N SER A 344 -0.02 14.08 -21.85
CA SER A 344 0.36 15.45 -22.19
C SER A 344 0.50 16.32 -20.95
N GLU A 345 1.35 17.33 -21.03
CA GLU A 345 1.59 18.31 -19.97
C GLU A 345 0.29 18.96 -19.48
N LYS A 346 -0.56 19.42 -20.42
CA LYS A 346 -1.83 20.06 -20.06
C LYS A 346 -2.72 19.13 -19.24
N LYS A 347 -2.86 17.86 -19.63
CA LYS A 347 -3.70 16.90 -18.88
C LYS A 347 -3.13 16.63 -17.49
N LEU A 348 -1.80 16.61 -17.35
CA LEU A 348 -1.13 16.50 -16.05
C LEU A 348 -1.41 17.72 -15.16
N GLU A 349 -1.26 18.94 -15.69
CA GLU A 349 -1.56 20.17 -14.95
C GLU A 349 -3.03 20.26 -14.54
N ASP A 350 -3.95 19.92 -15.45
CA ASP A 350 -5.39 19.89 -15.18
C ASP A 350 -5.72 18.88 -14.06
N GLU A 351 -5.11 17.69 -14.10
CA GLU A 351 -5.32 16.66 -13.07
C GLU A 351 -4.72 17.06 -11.71
N ILE A 352 -3.51 17.63 -11.68
CA ILE A 352 -2.89 18.14 -10.46
C ILE A 352 -3.80 19.20 -9.82
N THR A 353 -4.31 20.12 -10.63
CA THR A 353 -5.25 21.16 -10.19
C THR A 353 -6.51 20.52 -9.62
N ARG A 354 -7.13 19.59 -10.35
CA ARG A 354 -8.34 18.87 -9.92
C ARG A 354 -8.14 18.14 -8.59
N ARG A 355 -7.02 17.43 -8.41
CA ARG A 355 -6.68 16.71 -7.16
C ARG A 355 -6.47 17.70 -6.01
N GLY A 356 -5.77 18.80 -6.25
CA GLY A 356 -5.60 19.86 -5.27
C GLY A 356 -6.92 20.49 -4.83
N ASP A 357 -7.82 20.79 -5.77
CA ASP A 357 -9.14 21.35 -5.48
C ASP A 357 -10.01 20.37 -4.71
N PHE A 358 -9.95 19.08 -5.07
CA PHE A 358 -10.61 18.03 -4.31
C PHE A 358 -10.12 17.96 -2.86
N LEU A 359 -8.81 18.04 -2.62
CA LEU A 359 -8.24 18.03 -1.26
C LEU A 359 -8.67 19.28 -0.48
N SER A 360 -8.62 20.47 -1.10
CA SER A 360 -9.12 21.71 -0.49
C SER A 360 -10.60 21.63 -0.09
N LYS A 361 -11.44 21.09 -0.98
CA LYS A 361 -12.87 20.93 -0.77
C LYS A 361 -13.18 19.97 0.38
N ASN A 362 -12.34 18.96 0.59
CA ASN A 362 -12.53 17.92 1.60
C ASN A 362 -11.55 18.07 2.79
N LYS A 363 -11.08 19.29 3.10
CA LYS A 363 -10.10 19.58 4.16
C LYS A 363 -10.53 19.14 5.57
N ASP A 364 -11.84 19.06 5.81
CA ASP A 364 -12.40 18.65 7.11
C ASP A 364 -12.42 17.12 7.27
N CYS A 365 -12.13 16.39 6.20
CA CYS A 365 -11.91 14.95 6.23
C CYS A 365 -10.43 14.69 6.57
N ASN A 366 -10.16 13.67 7.39
CA ASN A 366 -8.81 13.29 7.79
C ASN A 366 -8.05 12.59 6.66
N ILE A 367 -7.73 13.29 5.57
CA ILE A 367 -7.13 12.75 4.35
C ILE A 367 -5.61 12.85 4.40
N ILE A 368 -4.95 11.77 4.03
CA ILE A 368 -3.52 11.70 3.73
C ILE A 368 -3.32 11.28 2.28
N VAL A 369 -2.44 11.98 1.55
CA VAL A 369 -1.95 11.50 0.24
C VAL A 369 -0.83 10.50 0.53
N ASP A 370 -1.14 9.21 0.50
CA ASP A 370 -0.31 8.20 1.15
C ASP A 370 0.69 7.50 0.23
N GLU A 371 0.69 7.85 -1.07
CA GLU A 371 1.80 7.63 -2.01
C GLU A 371 1.74 8.65 -3.15
N TRP A 372 2.86 9.27 -3.49
CA TRP A 372 3.02 10.04 -4.73
C TRP A 372 4.50 10.20 -5.10
N SER A 373 4.77 10.51 -6.38
CA SER A 373 6.08 10.89 -6.88
C SER A 373 5.93 11.88 -8.04
N VAL A 374 7.07 12.41 -8.51
CA VAL A 374 7.14 13.25 -9.72
C VAL A 374 7.31 12.42 -11.00
N ALA A 375 7.15 11.10 -10.93
CA ALA A 375 7.31 10.24 -12.08
C ALA A 375 6.15 10.39 -13.07
N LEU A 376 6.50 10.57 -14.35
CA LEU A 376 5.56 10.86 -15.44
C LEU A 376 5.96 10.07 -16.70
N LYS A 377 4.96 9.72 -17.53
CA LYS A 377 5.21 9.16 -18.87
C LYS A 377 5.67 10.21 -19.87
N VAL A 378 5.21 11.45 -19.67
CA VAL A 378 5.52 12.59 -20.54
C VAL A 378 6.95 13.04 -20.26
N GLN A 379 7.80 13.02 -21.28
CA GLN A 379 9.15 13.55 -21.19
C GLN A 379 9.11 15.08 -21.15
N MET A 380 9.85 15.67 -20.23
CA MET A 380 9.91 17.11 -20.01
C MET A 380 11.36 17.54 -19.79
N THR A 381 11.64 18.83 -20.03
CA THR A 381 12.90 19.41 -19.56
C THR A 381 12.92 19.42 -18.03
N GLN A 382 14.11 19.40 -17.44
CA GLN A 382 14.27 19.42 -15.98
C GLN A 382 13.57 20.63 -15.34
N GLY A 383 13.69 21.82 -15.94
CA GLY A 383 13.01 23.02 -15.45
C GLY A 383 11.49 22.87 -15.43
N LYS A 384 10.92 22.31 -16.51
CA LYS A 384 9.48 22.12 -16.59
C LYS A 384 8.96 21.03 -15.66
N LEU A 385 9.74 19.95 -15.51
CA LEU A 385 9.45 18.91 -14.51
C LEU A 385 9.48 19.49 -13.09
N GLY A 386 10.44 20.37 -12.78
CA GLY A 386 10.52 21.06 -11.50
C GLY A 386 9.32 21.97 -11.22
N GLU A 387 8.88 22.76 -12.21
CA GLU A 387 7.64 23.57 -12.09
C GLU A 387 6.43 22.69 -11.80
N LEU A 388 6.29 21.57 -12.52
CA LEU A 388 5.15 20.66 -12.36
C LEU A 388 5.21 19.95 -11.00
N ALA A 389 6.39 19.54 -10.55
CA ALA A 389 6.61 18.94 -9.25
C ALA A 389 6.26 19.91 -8.11
N GLU A 390 6.63 21.19 -8.23
CA GLU A 390 6.25 22.22 -7.26
C GLU A 390 4.72 22.41 -7.22
N LYS A 391 4.05 22.46 -8.39
CA LYS A 391 2.58 22.49 -8.46
C LYS A 391 1.94 21.26 -7.81
N GLN A 392 2.49 20.07 -8.05
CA GLN A 392 1.99 18.81 -7.48
C GLN A 392 2.16 18.76 -5.96
N GLN A 393 3.33 19.14 -5.44
CA GLN A 393 3.58 19.27 -4.00
C GLN A 393 2.58 20.24 -3.37
N GLN A 394 2.40 21.44 -3.94
CA GLN A 394 1.44 22.43 -3.44
C GLN A 394 -0.01 21.91 -3.47
N ALA A 395 -0.37 21.13 -4.49
CA ALA A 395 -1.68 20.49 -4.56
C ALA A 395 -1.86 19.46 -3.44
N TYR A 396 -0.85 18.62 -3.16
CA TYR A 396 -0.95 17.56 -2.17
C TYR A 396 -0.74 18.04 -0.73
N ASP A 397 -0.05 19.15 -0.50
CA ASP A 397 0.06 19.82 0.81
C ASP A 397 -1.29 20.29 1.36
N LYS A 398 -2.30 20.40 0.47
CA LYS A 398 -3.70 20.65 0.83
C LYS A 398 -4.35 19.45 1.55
N ALA A 399 -3.76 18.26 1.50
CA ALA A 399 -4.20 17.13 2.32
C ALA A 399 -4.13 17.50 3.81
N SER A 400 -5.18 17.18 4.55
CA SER A 400 -5.35 17.67 5.92
C SER A 400 -4.40 16.99 6.91
N LYS A 401 -3.98 15.76 6.63
CA LYS A 401 -3.14 14.94 7.52
C LYS A 401 -1.74 14.68 6.96
N GLY A 402 -1.43 15.24 5.80
CA GLY A 402 -0.09 15.28 5.23
C GLY A 402 0.09 14.35 4.04
N THR A 403 1.32 13.97 3.76
CA THR A 403 1.71 13.27 2.53
C THR A 403 2.79 12.22 2.77
N VAL A 404 2.89 11.27 1.85
CA VAL A 404 3.95 10.27 1.78
C VAL A 404 4.55 10.32 0.37
N TYR A 405 5.79 10.80 0.27
CA TYR A 405 6.54 10.71 -0.99
C TYR A 405 7.11 9.31 -1.13
N GLY A 406 7.02 8.70 -2.32
CA GLY A 406 7.56 7.36 -2.52
C GLY A 406 7.93 6.99 -3.94
N PRO A 407 9.02 6.21 -4.12
CA PRO A 407 9.94 5.68 -3.10
C PRO A 407 11.00 6.69 -2.60
N PHE A 408 11.58 6.45 -1.42
CA PHE A 408 12.72 7.24 -0.92
C PHE A 408 13.97 7.06 -1.80
N ASN A 409 14.31 5.81 -2.10
CA ASN A 409 15.38 5.39 -2.99
C ASN A 409 14.85 4.32 -3.95
N THR A 410 15.39 4.27 -5.17
CA THR A 410 15.06 3.21 -6.14
C THR A 410 16.26 2.44 -6.67
N THR A 411 17.47 2.90 -6.41
CA THR A 411 18.70 2.24 -6.82
C THR A 411 19.82 2.45 -5.80
N THR A 412 20.76 1.49 -5.73
CA THR A 412 22.04 1.66 -5.01
C THR A 412 23.13 2.25 -5.90
N VAL A 413 22.87 2.41 -7.20
CA VAL A 413 23.87 2.92 -8.15
C VAL A 413 23.92 4.44 -8.02
N PRO A 414 25.06 5.02 -7.60
CA PRO A 414 25.18 6.47 -7.49
C PRO A 414 24.93 7.15 -8.84
N ASN A 415 24.32 8.34 -8.81
CA ASN A 415 24.12 9.20 -9.98
C ASN A 415 23.29 8.61 -11.12
N VAL A 416 22.55 7.51 -10.92
CA VAL A 416 21.54 7.05 -11.88
C VAL A 416 20.25 7.83 -11.62
N PRO A 417 19.85 8.76 -12.50
CA PRO A 417 18.65 9.55 -12.27
C PRO A 417 17.42 8.67 -12.41
N ASP A 418 16.58 8.70 -11.38
CA ASP A 418 15.25 8.12 -11.37
C ASP A 418 14.25 9.16 -10.84
N ILE A 419 13.19 9.40 -11.60
CA ILE A 419 12.12 10.35 -11.29
C ILE A 419 11.10 9.80 -10.27
N PHE A 420 11.17 8.50 -9.96
CA PHE A 420 10.44 7.92 -8.83
C PHE A 420 11.16 8.17 -7.50
N SER A 421 12.50 8.13 -7.49
CA SER A 421 13.30 8.22 -6.27
C SER A 421 13.37 9.64 -5.71
N TYR A 422 12.97 9.82 -4.45
CA TYR A 422 13.06 11.11 -3.75
C TYR A 422 14.50 11.66 -3.76
N THR A 423 15.47 10.84 -3.37
CA THR A 423 16.87 11.28 -3.28
C THR A 423 17.38 11.74 -4.64
N SER A 424 17.11 10.97 -5.68
CA SER A 424 17.49 11.32 -7.06
C SER A 424 16.88 12.66 -7.48
N VAL A 425 15.59 12.90 -7.24
CA VAL A 425 14.95 14.15 -7.69
C VAL A 425 15.39 15.38 -6.90
N VAL A 426 15.77 15.22 -5.62
CA VAL A 426 16.39 16.28 -4.83
C VAL A 426 17.82 16.56 -5.31
N ASP A 427 18.63 15.51 -5.47
CA ASP A 427 20.04 15.63 -5.83
C ASP A 427 20.21 16.21 -7.25
N ASN A 428 19.25 15.97 -8.13
CA ASN A 428 19.18 16.58 -9.46
C ASN A 428 18.46 17.94 -9.48
N GLY A 429 18.05 18.50 -8.34
CA GLY A 429 17.42 19.82 -8.25
C GLY A 429 16.06 19.93 -8.95
N ILE A 430 15.33 18.82 -9.11
CA ILE A 430 13.96 18.81 -9.65
C ILE A 430 12.99 19.31 -8.59
N ILE A 431 13.12 18.85 -7.35
CA ILE A 431 12.35 19.35 -6.20
C ILE A 431 13.26 20.05 -5.20
N LYS A 432 12.72 21.05 -4.51
CA LYS A 432 13.39 21.69 -3.38
C LYS A 432 13.45 20.71 -2.22
N GLY A 433 14.65 20.45 -1.72
CA GLY A 433 14.88 19.62 -0.54
C GLY A 433 16.24 19.94 0.04
N THR A 434 16.53 19.42 1.24
CA THR A 434 17.87 19.52 1.83
C THR A 434 18.73 18.41 1.23
N PRO A 435 19.74 18.72 0.40
CA PRO A 435 20.68 17.71 -0.04
C PRO A 435 21.43 17.20 1.18
N VAL A 436 21.52 15.88 1.34
CA VAL A 436 22.45 15.33 2.33
C VAL A 436 23.82 15.32 1.67
N LEU A 437 24.73 16.14 2.20
CA LEU A 437 26.15 16.05 1.83
C LEU A 437 26.61 14.63 2.17
N SER A 438 26.75 13.80 1.14
CA SER A 438 27.27 12.46 1.32
C SER A 438 28.66 12.56 1.95
N PRO A 439 28.93 11.91 3.10
CA PRO A 439 30.27 11.87 3.65
C PRO A 439 31.27 11.11 2.74
N PHE A 440 30.80 10.50 1.64
CA PHE A 440 31.60 9.72 0.71
C PHE A 440 32.12 10.47 -0.53
N VAL A 441 32.05 11.80 -0.58
CA VAL A 441 32.81 12.59 -1.56
C VAL A 441 34.05 13.19 -0.89
N ALA A 442 34.96 12.31 -0.47
CA ALA A 442 36.33 12.69 -0.13
C ALA A 442 37.29 11.95 -1.08
N LYS A 443 37.59 12.65 -2.19
CA LYS A 443 38.69 12.49 -3.17
C LYS A 443 38.93 11.13 -3.82
#